data_AF-A0A0D0IIP1-F1
#
_entry.id   AF-A0A0D0IIP1-F1
#
_cell.length_a   1.000
_cell.length_b   1.000
_cell.length_c   1.000
_cell.angle_alpha   90.00
_cell.angle_beta   90.00
_cell.angle_gamma   90.00
#
_symmetry.space_group_name_H-M   'P 1'
#
loop_
_entity.id
_entity.type
_entity.pdbx_description
1 polymer ?
#
loop_
_entity_poly.entity_id
_entity_poly.type
_entity_poly.pdbx_seq_one_letter_code
_entity_poly.pdbx_strand_id
1 'polypeptide(L)' 'MNEEDPTTTVVVATYTETETAVRIGVDRTSIRRVARTKPDHPIAEACLHITENKRVYSRELIDAYVSGQGARK' A
#
# COMPACT_ATOMS: atom_id res chain seq x y z
N MET A 1 4.27 11.65 -40.02
CA MET A 1 3.95 12.16 -38.67
C MET A 1 3.59 10.96 -37.84
N ASN A 2 4.48 10.50 -36.96
CA ASN A 2 4.16 9.46 -35.99
C ASN A 2 3.86 10.18 -34.67
N GLU A 3 2.60 10.17 -34.25
CA GLU A 3 2.20 10.45 -32.88
C GLU A 3 2.76 9.32 -32.01
N GLU A 4 3.88 9.56 -31.36
CA GLU A 4 4.25 8.81 -30.15
C GLU A 4 3.30 9.27 -29.04
N ASP A 5 2.27 8.49 -28.77
CA ASP A 5 1.51 8.55 -27.52
C ASP A 5 2.48 8.34 -26.34
N PRO A 6 2.76 9.35 -25.50
CA PRO A 6 3.40 9.08 -24.23
C PRO A 6 2.31 8.46 -23.36
N THR A 7 2.22 7.12 -23.40
CA THR A 7 1.50 6.35 -22.38
C THR A 7 2.17 6.71 -21.06
N THR A 8 1.66 7.75 -20.40
CA THR A 8 2.18 8.27 -19.14
C THR A 8 1.94 7.17 -18.13
N THR A 9 2.93 6.31 -18.00
CA THR A 9 2.94 5.25 -17.01
C THR A 9 3.08 5.99 -15.70
N VAL A 10 1.96 6.26 -15.03
CA VAL A 10 1.95 6.81 -13.69
C VAL A 10 2.64 5.76 -12.82
N VAL A 11 3.92 5.96 -12.55
CA VAL A 11 4.68 5.10 -11.63
C VAL A 11 4.18 5.45 -10.23
N VAL A 12 3.07 4.83 -9.84
CA VAL A 12 2.56 4.94 -8.46
C VAL A 12 3.65 4.35 -7.57
N ALA A 13 4.19 5.17 -6.67
CA ALA A 13 5.19 4.69 -5.72
C ALA A 13 4.53 3.67 -4.78
N THR A 14 5.09 2.46 -4.70
CA THR A 14 4.54 1.38 -3.88
C THR A 14 5.56 0.84 -2.90
N TYR A 15 5.09 0.36 -1.75
CA TYR A 15 5.87 -0.46 -0.83
C TYR A 15 5.55 -1.94 -0.98
N THR A 16 6.56 -2.77 -0.78
CA THR A 16 6.36 -4.20 -0.54
C THR A 16 5.75 -4.43 0.85
N GLU A 17 5.23 -5.63 1.08
CA GLU A 17 4.78 -6.07 2.41
C GLU A 17 5.84 -5.86 3.50
N THR A 18 7.11 -6.16 3.19
CA THR A 18 8.21 -6.01 4.14
C THR A 18 8.47 -4.54 4.46
N GLU A 19 8.51 -3.67 3.45
CA GLU A 19 8.71 -2.23 3.67
C GLU A 19 7.54 -1.61 4.45
N THR A 20 6.31 -2.04 4.15
CA THR A 20 5.10 -1.61 4.85
C THR A 20 5.15 -2.03 6.33
N ALA A 21 5.56 -3.28 6.61
CA ALA A 21 5.77 -3.80 7.96
C ALA A 21 6.76 -2.94 8.75
N VAL A 22 7.91 -2.64 8.14
CA VAL A 22 8.94 -1.80 8.75
C VAL A 22 8.44 -0.38 8.99
N ARG A 23 7.74 0.22 8.03
CA ARG A 23 7.20 1.59 8.14
C ARG A 23 6.17 1.73 9.24
N ILE A 24 5.27 0.75 9.38
CA ILE A 24 4.23 0.75 10.41
C ILE A 24 4.80 0.32 11.77
N GLY A 25 5.92 -0.40 11.79
CA GLY A 25 6.52 -0.95 13.01
C GLY A 25 5.80 -2.20 13.52
N VAL A 26 5.28 -3.03 12.61
CA VAL A 26 4.56 -4.28 12.95
C VAL A 26 5.07 -5.44 12.09
N ASP A 27 4.77 -6.67 12.51
CA ASP A 27 5.10 -7.86 11.71
C ASP A 27 4.26 -7.98 10.44
N ARG A 28 4.86 -8.62 9.41
CA ARG A 28 4.18 -8.98 8.16
C ARG A 28 2.88 -9.75 8.40
N THR A 29 2.88 -10.66 9.37
CA THR A 29 1.68 -11.45 9.73
C THR A 29 0.54 -10.57 10.23
N SER A 30 0.86 -9.52 11.00
CA SER A 30 -0.13 -8.56 11.50
C SER A 30 -0.77 -7.77 10.36
N ILE A 31 0.04 -7.30 9.40
CA ILE A 31 -0.47 -6.67 8.17
C ILE A 31 -1.40 -7.63 7.43
N ARG A 32 -0.97 -8.88 7.21
CA ARG A 32 -1.79 -9.87 6.50
C ARG A 32 -3.11 -10.15 7.19
N ARG A 33 -3.08 -10.20 8.52
CA ARG A 33 -4.27 -10.40 9.35
C ARG A 33 -5.22 -9.22 9.21
N VAL A 34 -4.73 -7.99 9.40
CA VAL A 34 -5.53 -6.77 9.27
C VAL A 34 -6.16 -6.66 7.89
N ALA A 35 -5.37 -6.85 6.82
CA ALA A 35 -5.85 -6.81 5.45
C ALA A 35 -6.96 -7.84 5.16
N ARG A 36 -6.99 -8.97 5.89
CA ARG A 36 -8.04 -10.00 5.76
C ARG A 36 -9.25 -9.75 6.66
N THR A 37 -9.02 -9.32 7.89
CA THR A 37 -10.08 -9.25 8.92
C THR A 37 -10.76 -7.89 9.00
N LYS A 38 -10.12 -6.83 8.50
CA LYS A 38 -10.60 -5.46 8.57
C LYS A 38 -10.43 -4.79 7.20
N PRO A 39 -11.33 -5.04 6.24
CA PRO A 39 -11.26 -4.44 4.92
C PRO A 39 -11.34 -2.91 4.96
N ASP A 40 -12.04 -2.34 5.96
CA ASP A 40 -12.14 -0.89 6.19
C ASP A 40 -10.91 -0.27 6.88
N HIS A 41 -9.86 -1.05 7.14
CA HIS A 41 -8.66 -0.53 7.76
C HIS A 41 -7.78 0.19 6.72
N PRO A 42 -7.14 1.33 7.03
CA PRO A 42 -6.29 2.06 6.08
C PRO A 42 -5.17 1.20 5.44
N ILE A 43 -4.64 0.23 6.19
CA ILE A 43 -3.66 -0.75 5.70
C ILE A 43 -4.25 -1.67 4.62
N ALA A 44 -5.52 -2.06 4.77
CA ALA A 44 -6.22 -2.90 3.81
C ALA A 44 -6.56 -2.09 2.55
N GLU A 45 -7.03 -0.84 2.73
CA GLU A 45 -7.28 0.12 1.65
C GLU A 45 -6.01 0.42 0.85
N ALA A 46 -4.86 0.53 1.54
CA ALA A 46 -3.58 0.72 0.89
C ALA A 46 -3.11 -0.47 0.04
N CYS A 47 -3.73 -1.65 0.16
CA CYS A 47 -3.30 -2.85 -0.56
C CYS A 47 -3.73 -2.79 -2.03
N LEU A 48 -2.78 -2.51 -2.93
CA LEU A 48 -3.07 -2.32 -4.36
C LEU A 48 -3.12 -3.65 -5.13
N HIS A 49 -2.27 -4.61 -4.75
CA HIS A 49 -2.19 -5.89 -5.45
C HIS A 49 -1.78 -7.01 -4.50
N ILE A 50 -2.46 -8.15 -4.64
CA ILE A 50 -2.24 -9.35 -3.83
C ILE A 50 -2.06 -10.54 -4.77
N THR A 51 -0.85 -11.07 -4.85
CA THR A 51 -0.56 -12.39 -5.41
C THR A 51 -0.22 -13.37 -4.29
N GLU A 52 -0.16 -14.66 -4.60
CA GLU A 52 0.20 -15.71 -3.63
C GLU A 52 1.52 -15.42 -2.90
N ASN A 53 2.48 -14.79 -3.60
CA ASN A 53 3.82 -14.54 -3.06
C ASN A 53 4.18 -13.06 -2.87
N LYS A 54 3.35 -12.11 -3.32
CA LYS A 54 3.68 -10.68 -3.26
C LYS A 54 2.46 -9.83 -2.94
N ARG A 55 2.62 -8.93 -1.98
CA ARG A 55 1.66 -7.84 -1.73
C ARG A 55 2.38 -6.52 -1.88
N VAL A 56 1.73 -5.60 -2.58
CA VAL A 56 2.19 -4.22 -2.74
C VAL A 56 1.14 -3.27 -2.20
N TYR A 57 1.62 -2.24 -1.53
CA TYR A 57 0.83 -1.25 -0.84
C TYR A 57 1.15 0.14 -1.41
N SER A 58 0.16 1.01 -1.47
CA SER A 58 0.35 2.40 -1.86
C SER A 58 1.24 3.11 -0.85
N ARG A 59 2.35 3.68 -1.33
CA ARG A 59 3.28 4.42 -0.46
C ARG A 59 2.57 5.59 0.23
N GLU A 60 1.77 6.34 -0.51
CA GLU A 60 1.09 7.53 0.01
C GLU A 60 0.12 7.20 1.14
N LEU A 61 -0.67 6.13 0.98
CA LEU A 61 -1.65 5.72 2.01
C LEU A 61 -0.95 5.17 3.26
N ILE A 62 0.13 4.40 3.09
CA ILE A 62 0.93 3.93 4.23
C ILE A 62 1.60 5.09 4.95
N ASP A 63 2.18 6.04 4.22
CA ASP A 63 2.84 7.21 4.82
C ASP A 63 1.83 8.12 5.53
N ALA A 64 0.62 8.30 4.98
CA ALA A 64 -0.47 9.02 5.63
C ALA A 64 -0.97 8.31 6.92
N TYR A 65 -1.04 6.98 6.89
CA TYR A 65 -1.37 6.18 8.07
C TYR A 65 -0.31 6.31 9.16
N VAL A 66 0.98 6.16 8.82
CA VAL A 66 2.10 6.26 9.78
C VAL A 66 2.25 7.68 10.32
N SER A 67 2.03 8.70 9.48
CA SER A 67 2.08 10.12 9.89
C SER A 67 0.88 10.54 10.74
N GLY A 68 -0.07 9.64 11.02
CA GLY A 68 -1.26 9.93 11.83
C GLY A 68 -2.33 10.76 11.11
N GLN A 69 -2.14 11.09 9.82
CA GLN A 69 -3.14 11.80 9.03
C GLN A 69 -4.34 10.93 8.65
N GLY A 70 -4.20 9.58 8.72
CA GLY A 70 -5.29 8.62 8.52
C GLY A 70 -6.11 8.27 9.78
N ALA A 71 -5.72 8.75 10.97
CA ALA A 71 -6.45 8.51 12.21
C ALA A 71 -7.42 9.68 12.48
N ARG A 72 -8.50 9.77 11.70
CA ARG A 72 -9.56 10.73 11.97
C ARG A 72 -10.26 10.33 13.28
N LYS A 73 -10.03 11.11 14.33
CA LYS A 73 -10.87 11.13 15.55
C LYS A 73 -12.23 11.73 15.24
#